data_AF-A0A1Y5LN09-F1
#
_entry.id   AF-A0A1Y5LN09-F1
#
_cell.length_a   1.000
_cell.length_b   1.000
_cell.length_c   1.000
_cell.angle_alpha   90.00
_cell.angle_beta   90.00
_cell.angle_gamma   90.00
#
_symmetry.space_group_name_H-M   'P 1'
#
loop_
_entity.id
_entity.type
_entity.pdbx_description
1 polymer ?
#
loop_
_entity_poly.entity_id
_entity_poly.type
_entity_poly.pdbx_seq_one_letter_code
_entity_poly.pdbx_strand_id
1 'polypeptide(L)'
;MAQRTGTVICVLVTEDAGFTSVRDVNGVSEGYALWMGQPPTAAERVTHSMWITLLRESIITGHKVTVTHGDYDARISSVQLGG
;
A
#
# COMPACT_ATOMS: atom_id res chain seq x y z
N MET A 1 -12.09 5.26 -9.53
CA MET A 1 -10.76 4.92 -9.00
C MET A 1 -10.39 6.00 -8.01
N ALA A 2 -10.14 5.61 -6.76
CA ALA A 2 -9.83 6.53 -5.67
C ALA A 2 -8.32 6.54 -5.39
N GLN A 3 -7.83 7.68 -4.90
CA GLN A 3 -6.43 7.87 -4.55
C GLN A 3 -6.32 8.44 -3.15
N ARG A 4 -5.33 7.96 -2.40
CA ARG A 4 -4.97 8.49 -1.09
C ARG A 4 -3.50 8.81 -1.03
N THR A 5 -3.19 10.06 -0.68
CA THR A 5 -1.82 10.49 -0.42
C THR A 5 -1.59 10.71 1.07
N GLY A 6 -0.52 10.15 1.61
CA GLY A 6 -0.22 10.27 3.03
C GLY A 6 1.06 9.57 3.45
N THR A 7 1.30 9.53 4.75
CA THR A 7 2.45 8.84 5.34
C THR A 7 2.11 7.39 5.63
N VAL A 8 2.98 6.46 5.23
CA VAL A 8 2.81 5.05 5.57
C VAL A 8 3.11 4.86 7.05
N ILE A 9 2.18 4.23 7.77
CA ILE A 9 2.31 3.94 9.20
C ILE A 9 2.86 2.54 9.41
N CYS A 10 2.37 1.57 8.64
CA CYS A 10 2.74 0.17 8.79
C CYS A 10 2.61 -0.56 7.46
N VAL A 11 3.43 -1.60 7.31
CA VAL A 11 3.34 -2.59 6.23
C VAL A 11 3.42 -3.97 6.87
N LEU A 12 2.35 -4.76 6.73
CA LEU A 12 2.29 -6.13 7.22
C LEU A 12 2.30 -7.08 6.02
N VAL A 13 3.20 -8.06 6.05
CA VAL A 13 3.30 -9.09 5.02
C VAL A 13 3.33 -10.44 5.69
N THR A 14 2.38 -11.29 5.33
CA THR A 14 2.25 -12.68 5.76
C THR A 14 2.12 -13.57 4.53
N GLU A 15 2.08 -14.89 4.71
CA GLU A 15 1.89 -15.82 3.60
C GLU A 15 0.56 -15.57 2.86
N ASP A 16 -0.52 -15.37 3.60
CA ASP A 16 -1.88 -15.30 3.04
C ASP A 16 -2.41 -13.88 2.85
N ALA A 17 -1.70 -12.87 3.36
CA ALA A 17 -2.14 -11.49 3.24
C ALA A 17 -1.00 -10.47 3.29
N GLY A 18 -1.20 -9.36 2.58
CA GLY A 18 -0.35 -8.18 2.62
C GLY A 18 -1.21 -6.94 2.83
N PHE A 19 -0.88 -6.11 3.82
CA PHE A 19 -1.61 -4.90 4.16
C PHE A 19 -0.67 -3.72 4.37
N THR A 20 -1.20 -2.51 4.19
CA THR A 20 -0.54 -1.26 4.54
C THR A 20 -1.54 -0.28 5.13
N SER A 21 -1.08 0.61 6.00
CA SER A 21 -1.91 1.73 6.48
C SER A 21 -1.27 3.06 6.12
N VAL A 22 -2.08 3.98 5.62
CA VAL A 22 -1.67 5.34 5.23
C VAL A 22 -2.44 6.34 6.07
N ARG A 23 -1.73 7.31 6.63
CA ARG A 23 -2.30 8.46 7.33
C ARG A 23 -2.30 9.68 6.43
N ASP A 24 -3.47 10.27 6.22
CA ASP A 24 -3.61 11.50 5.44
C ASP A 24 -3.15 12.75 6.23
N VAL A 25 -3.19 13.90 5.57
CA VAL A 25 -2.81 15.19 6.17
C VAL A 25 -3.76 15.66 7.29
N ASN A 26 -4.98 15.11 7.34
CA ASN A 26 -5.97 15.40 8.38
C ASN A 26 -5.81 14.46 9.59
N GLY A 27 -4.83 13.55 9.57
CA GLY A 27 -4.59 12.56 10.62
C GLY A 27 -5.46 11.32 10.52
N VAL A 28 -6.31 11.20 9.49
CA VAL A 28 -7.17 10.02 9.28
C VAL A 28 -6.30 8.88 8.77
N SER A 29 -6.38 7.72 9.43
CA SER A 29 -5.62 6.53 9.05
C SER A 29 -6.55 5.52 8.38
N GLU A 30 -6.17 5.06 7.18
CA GLU A 30 -6.90 4.06 6.41
C GLU A 30 -6.01 2.85 6.13
N GLY A 31 -6.63 1.68 6.02
CA GLY A 31 -5.96 0.41 5.73
C GLY A 31 -6.28 -0.07 4.31
N TYR A 32 -5.26 -0.58 3.63
CA TYR A 32 -5.35 -1.10 2.26
C TYR A 32 -4.75 -2.50 2.18
N ALA A 33 -5.26 -3.30 1.26
CA ALA A 33 -4.80 -4.65 1.00
C ALA A 33 -3.96 -4.71 -0.27
N LEU A 34 -2.80 -5.35 -0.22
CA LEU A 34 -2.05 -5.76 -1.41
C LEU A 34 -2.61 -7.09 -1.93
N TRP A 35 -2.78 -8.06 -1.04
CA TRP A 35 -3.51 -9.31 -1.29
C TRP A 35 -4.16 -9.79 0.01
N MET A 36 -5.19 -10.64 -0.13
CA MET A 36 -5.90 -11.21 1.01
C MET A 36 -6.53 -12.55 0.62
N GLY A 37 -6.30 -13.58 1.43
CA GLY A 37 -6.97 -14.88 1.38
C GLY A 37 -6.40 -15.87 0.37
N GLN A 38 -5.73 -15.39 -0.68
CA GLN A 38 -4.94 -16.23 -1.59
C GLN A 38 -3.58 -15.58 -1.83
N PRO A 39 -2.50 -16.36 -1.84
CA PRO A 39 -1.19 -15.85 -2.23
C PRO A 39 -1.22 -15.31 -3.67
N PRO A 40 -0.55 -14.17 -3.93
CA PRO A 40 -0.47 -13.61 -5.26
C PRO A 40 0.21 -14.57 -6.24
N THR A 41 -0.21 -14.52 -7.50
CA THR A 41 0.44 -15.21 -8.62
C THR A 41 1.90 -14.79 -8.77
N ALA A 42 2.68 -15.54 -9.54
CA ALA A 42 4.09 -15.21 -9.77
C ALA A 42 4.29 -13.79 -10.35
N ALA A 43 3.40 -13.35 -11.24
CA ALA A 43 3.45 -12.00 -11.80
C ALA A 43 3.10 -10.93 -10.74
N GLU A 44 2.01 -11.14 -9.99
CA GLU A 44 1.59 -10.21 -8.93
C GLU A 44 2.64 -10.10 -7.82
N ARG A 45 3.35 -11.19 -7.49
CA ARG A 45 4.44 -11.17 -6.50
C ARG A 45 5.54 -10.18 -6.85
N VAL A 46 5.90 -10.05 -8.13
CA VAL A 46 6.91 -9.07 -8.56
C VAL A 46 6.42 -7.65 -8.29
N THR A 47 5.20 -7.33 -8.74
CA THR A 47 4.57 -6.02 -8.54
C THR A 47 4.38 -5.70 -7.05
N HIS A 48 3.87 -6.64 -6.26
CA HIS A 48 3.68 -6.47 -4.82
C HIS A 48 5.02 -6.29 -4.09
N SER A 49 6.08 -6.98 -4.51
CA SER A 49 7.42 -6.81 -3.93
C SER A 49 7.97 -5.41 -4.19
N MET A 50 7.71 -4.83 -5.37
CA MET A 50 8.05 -3.44 -5.66
C MET A 50 7.26 -2.48 -4.77
N TRP A 51 5.94 -2.66 -4.66
CA TRP A 51 5.10 -1.82 -3.79
C TRP A 51 5.52 -1.90 -2.32
N ILE A 52 5.78 -3.10 -1.80
CA ILE A 52 6.26 -3.30 -0.42
C ILE A 52 7.58 -2.55 -0.21
N THR A 53 8.50 -2.61 -1.19
CA THR A 53 9.77 -1.89 -1.12
C THR A 53 9.54 -0.39 -1.03
N LEU A 54 8.70 0.19 -1.90
CA LEU A 54 8.38 1.62 -1.88
C LEU A 54 7.70 2.05 -0.57
N LEU A 55 6.76 1.25 -0.07
CA LEU A 55 6.07 1.53 1.19
C LEU A 55 7.04 1.49 2.37
N ARG A 56 7.95 0.51 2.42
CA ARG A 56 8.98 0.43 3.48
C ARG A 56 9.99 1.56 3.38
N GLU A 57 10.41 1.92 2.17
CA GLU A 57 11.28 3.07 1.94
C GLU A 57 10.63 4.36 2.46
N SER A 58 9.34 4.56 2.15
CA SER A 58 8.60 5.74 2.60
C SER A 58 8.49 5.85 4.13
N ILE A 59 8.44 4.72 4.85
CA ILE A 59 8.49 4.70 6.33
C ILE A 59 9.85 5.22 6.80
N ILE A 60 10.94 4.79 6.16
CA ILE A 60 12.31 5.13 6.56
C ILE A 60 12.64 6.60 6.24
N THR A 61 12.25 7.06 5.05
CA THR A 61 12.57 8.42 4.57
C THR A 61 11.56 9.47 5.02
N GLY A 62 10.37 9.05 5.46
CA GLY A 62 9.26 9.94 5.77
C GLY A 62 8.57 10.51 4.51
N HIS A 63 8.93 10.04 3.31
CA HIS A 63 8.25 10.45 2.09
C HIS A 63 6.78 10.04 2.13
N LYS A 64 5.92 10.89 1.57
CA LYS A 64 4.52 10.53 1.39
C LYS A 64 4.42 9.51 0.27
N VAL A 65 3.40 8.66 0.31
CA VAL A 65 3.03 7.79 -0.81
C VAL A 65 1.66 8.15 -1.30
N THR A 66 1.43 7.91 -2.59
CA THR A 66 0.09 7.88 -3.17
C THR A 66 -0.28 6.43 -3.46
N VAL A 67 -1.37 5.98 -2.85
CA VAL A 67 -1.97 4.66 -3.08
C VAL A 67 -3.23 4.86 -3.92
N THR A 68 -3.34 4.10 -5.02
CA THR A 68 -4.57 4.05 -5.82
C THR A 68 -5.30 2.74 -5.54
N HIS A 69 -6.62 2.81 -5.41
CA HIS A 69 -7.49 1.66 -5.17
C HIS A 69 -8.86 1.83 -5.86
N GLY A 70 -9.67 0.78 -5.87
CA GLY A 70 -11.04 0.84 -6.42
C GLY A 70 -11.97 1.68 -5.54
N ASP A 71 -13.01 2.31 -6.11
CA ASP A 71 -13.92 3.20 -5.37
C ASP A 71 -14.65 2.52 -4.21
N TYR A 72 -14.76 1.20 -4.24
CA TYR A 72 -15.34 0.35 -3.19
C TYR A 72 -14.48 -0.88 -2.91
N ASP A 73 -13.18 -0.80 -3.22
CA ASP A 73 -12.22 -1.88 -3.02
C ASP A 73 -10.97 -1.33 -2.32
N ALA A 74 -10.60 -1.96 -1.20
CA ALA A 74 -9.39 -1.62 -0.46
C ALA A 74 -8.11 -2.19 -1.10
N ARG A 75 -8.25 -2.97 -2.19
CA ARG A 75 -7.11 -3.51 -2.92
C ARG A 75 -6.36 -2.43 -3.68
N ILE A 76 -5.06 -2.42 -3.46
CA ILE A 76 -4.15 -1.51 -4.12
C ILE A 76 -4.01 -1.91 -5.58
N SER A 77 -4.21 -0.95 -6.47
CA SER A 77 -3.91 -1.08 -7.90
C SER A 77 -2.57 -0.44 -8.27
N SER A 78 -2.08 0.52 -7.48
CA SER A 78 -0.74 1.11 -7.65
C SER A 78 -0.25 1.82 -6.40
N VAL A 79 1.07 1.87 -6.25
CA VAL A 79 1.78 2.66 -5.25
C VAL A 79 2.81 3.56 -5.95
N GLN A 80 2.85 4.82 -5.57
CA GLN A 80 3.83 5.79 -6.04
C GLN A 80 4.45 6.53 -4.85
N LEU A 81 5.76 6.76 -4.88
CA LEU A 81 6.40 7.70 -3.95
C LEU A 81 5.96 9.12 -4.33
N GLY A 82 5.50 9.86 -3.34
CA GLY A 82 5.23 11.30 -3.46
C GLY A 82 6.56 12.04 -3.43
N GLY A 83 6.74 12.94 -4.41
CA GLY A 83 7.83 13.92 -4.43
C GLY A 83 7.57 15.12 -3.53
#